data_AF-A0A3D1SG07-F1
#
_entry.id   AF-A0A3D1SG07-F1
#
_cell.length_a   1.000
_cell.length_b   1.000
_cell.length_c   1.000
_cell.angle_alpha   90.00
_cell.angle_beta   90.00
_cell.angle_gamma   90.00
#
_symmetry.space_group_name_H-M   'P 1'
#
loop_
_entity.id
_entity.type
_entity.pdbx_description
1 polymer ?
#
loop_
_entity_poly.entity_id
_entity_poly.type
_entity_poly.pdbx_seq_one_letter_code
_entity_poly.pdbx_strand_id
1 'polypeptide(L)'
;MALPSDRGQQAVGIATDATPAEDFKQLLTKQERFAPLPNVLAAARDKDYLPLYDEAASDLAGFWDKIAKDFTWAKPWTSVMEGQAPQTRWFVDGQLNITINCLDRHA
;
A
#
# COMPACT_ATOMS: atom_id res chain seq x y z
N MET A 1 -40.60 34.16 -48.51
CA MET A 1 -39.56 33.84 -49.52
C MET A 1 -38.25 33.68 -48.73
N ALA A 2 -38.03 32.52 -48.11
CA ALA A 2 -37.24 31.37 -48.57
C ALA A 2 -35.80 31.42 -48.00
N LEU A 3 -35.45 30.41 -47.18
CA LEU A 3 -34.12 30.16 -46.60
C LEU A 3 -33.09 29.76 -47.68
N PRO A 4 -31.78 29.80 -47.37
CA PRO A 4 -31.08 28.59 -46.89
C PRO A 4 -30.14 28.89 -45.69
N SER A 5 -30.09 28.09 -44.63
CA SER A 5 -29.29 26.85 -44.49
C SER A 5 -27.83 27.01 -44.94
N ASP A 6 -26.93 27.31 -44.01
CA ASP A 6 -25.59 26.71 -44.06
C ASP A 6 -25.13 26.30 -42.67
N ARG A 7 -24.65 25.07 -42.62
CA ARG A 7 -24.38 24.23 -41.46
C ARG A 7 -22.87 24.08 -41.41
N GLY A 8 -22.19 24.96 -40.68
CA GLY A 8 -20.74 24.89 -40.48
C GLY A 8 -20.40 24.25 -39.15
N GLN A 9 -20.21 22.93 -39.14
CA GLN A 9 -19.68 22.15 -38.02
C GLN A 9 -18.42 22.78 -37.40
N GLN A 10 -18.42 22.94 -36.07
CA GLN A 10 -17.23 22.58 -35.30
C GLN A 10 -17.57 21.34 -34.47
N ALA A 11 -16.93 20.26 -34.89
CA ALA A 11 -17.16 18.91 -34.47
C ALA A 11 -16.76 18.71 -33.01
N VAL A 12 -17.64 18.01 -32.29
CA VAL A 12 -17.29 17.20 -31.12
C VAL A 12 -16.21 16.23 -31.58
N GLY A 13 -14.96 16.57 -31.27
CA GLY A 13 -13.79 15.78 -31.61
C GLY A 13 -13.67 14.57 -30.71
N ILE A 14 -14.21 13.45 -31.19
CA ILE A 14 -13.73 12.06 -31.03
C ILE A 14 -13.12 11.70 -29.65
N ALA A 15 -13.91 10.99 -28.85
CA ALA A 15 -13.39 10.04 -27.89
C ALA A 15 -12.35 9.16 -28.59
N THR A 16 -11.10 9.25 -28.12
CA THR A 16 -10.01 8.40 -28.59
C THR A 16 -10.37 6.96 -28.23
N ASP A 17 -10.51 6.08 -29.23
CA ASP A 17 -10.72 4.63 -29.08
C ASP A 17 -9.47 3.92 -28.53
N ALA A 18 -8.98 4.35 -27.36
CA ALA A 18 -8.07 3.53 -26.57
C ALA A 18 -8.91 2.54 -25.79
N THR A 19 -8.58 1.26 -25.86
CA THR A 19 -9.21 0.29 -24.96
C THR A 19 -8.91 0.68 -23.52
N PRO A 20 -9.81 0.47 -22.54
CA PRO A 20 -9.56 0.82 -21.14
C PRO A 20 -8.25 0.25 -20.57
N ALA A 21 -7.75 -0.83 -21.17
CA ALA A 21 -6.46 -1.45 -20.85
C ALA A 21 -5.24 -0.66 -21.36
N GLU A 22 -5.36 0.06 -22.46
CA GLU A 22 -4.29 0.91 -23.03
C GLU A 22 -4.17 2.24 -22.28
N ASP A 23 -5.31 2.84 -21.89
CA ASP A 23 -5.33 3.99 -21.00
C ASP A 23 -4.67 3.68 -19.65
N PHE A 24 -4.92 2.48 -19.10
CA PHE A 24 -4.27 2.05 -17.86
C PHE A 24 -2.75 1.87 -18.02
N LYS A 25 -2.28 1.34 -19.15
CA LYS A 25 -0.84 1.25 -19.44
C LYS A 25 -0.20 2.64 -19.53
N GLN A 26 -0.92 3.63 -20.06
CA GLN A 26 -0.45 5.00 -20.13
C GLN A 26 -0.22 5.60 -18.72
N LEU A 27 -1.12 5.32 -17.77
CA LEU A 27 -0.97 5.72 -16.36
C LEU A 27 0.24 5.07 -15.69
N LEU A 28 0.56 3.81 -16.04
CA LEU A 28 1.73 3.11 -15.53
C LEU A 28 3.06 3.61 -16.14
N THR A 29 2.99 4.24 -17.32
CA THR A 29 4.18 4.74 -18.04
C THR A 29 4.66 6.07 -17.45
N LYS A 30 3.77 6.87 -16.88
CA LYS A 30 4.09 8.16 -16.27
C LYS A 30 4.52 7.98 -14.80
N GLN A 31 5.77 7.63 -14.55
CA GLN A 31 6.35 7.64 -13.19
C GLN A 31 6.90 9.02 -12.83
N GLU A 32 6.03 10.00 -12.54
CA GLU A 32 6.46 11.19 -11.81
C GLU A 32 6.64 10.82 -10.33
N ARG A 33 7.90 10.79 -9.86
CA ARG A 33 8.22 10.55 -8.45
C ARG A 33 8.36 11.88 -7.74
N PHE A 34 7.65 12.05 -6.64
CA PHE A 34 7.75 13.22 -5.77
C PHE A 34 8.52 12.82 -4.52
N ALA A 35 9.71 13.39 -4.32
CA ALA A 35 10.45 13.18 -3.10
C ALA A 35 9.66 13.73 -1.90
N PRO A 36 9.67 13.05 -0.75
CA PRO A 36 9.10 13.59 0.47
C PRO A 36 9.78 14.91 0.85
N LEU A 37 9.01 15.80 1.47
CA LEU A 37 9.53 17.10 1.93
C LEU A 37 10.67 16.89 2.95
N PRO A 38 11.66 17.80 3.03
CA PRO A 38 12.81 17.63 3.93
C PRO A 38 12.44 17.45 5.41
N ASN A 39 11.40 18.13 5.88
CA ASN A 39 10.90 17.98 7.25
C ASN A 39 10.30 16.59 7.50
N VAL A 40 9.64 15.99 6.50
CA VAL A 40 9.09 14.63 6.58
C VAL A 40 10.22 13.61 6.62
N LEU A 41 11.24 13.76 5.77
CA LEU A 41 12.43 12.89 5.79
C LEU A 41 13.19 12.98 7.12
N ALA A 42 13.31 14.17 7.70
CA ALA A 42 13.99 14.37 8.97
C ALA A 42 13.26 13.69 10.14
N ALA A 43 11.93 13.67 10.12
CA ALA A 43 11.10 13.06 11.15
C ALA A 43 10.80 11.57 10.93
N ALA A 44 11.19 11.01 9.77
CA ALA A 44 10.95 9.60 9.47
C ALA A 44 11.72 8.70 10.45
N ARG A 45 11.02 7.69 10.98
CA ARG A 45 11.63 6.63 11.81
C ARG A 45 12.75 5.93 11.05
N ASP A 46 12.47 5.57 9.80
CA ASP A 46 13.38 4.87 8.91
C ASP A 46 13.63 5.74 7.68
N LYS A 47 14.88 6.20 7.51
CA LYS A 47 15.28 7.12 6.43
C LYS A 47 15.58 6.41 5.12
N ASP A 48 15.92 5.13 5.21
CA ASP A 48 16.16 4.25 4.08
C ASP A 48 15.35 2.97 4.28
N TYR A 49 14.44 2.71 3.34
CA TYR A 49 13.54 1.56 3.41
C TYR A 49 14.16 0.30 2.79
N LEU A 50 15.19 0.43 1.94
CA LEU A 50 15.75 -0.69 1.19
C LEU A 50 16.32 -1.78 2.11
N PRO A 51 17.11 -1.46 3.16
CA PRO A 51 17.63 -2.48 4.06
C PRO A 51 16.54 -3.23 4.82
N LEU A 52 15.47 -2.53 5.22
CA LEU A 52 14.32 -3.16 5.91
C LEU A 52 13.55 -4.08 4.96
N TYR A 53 13.42 -3.68 3.70
CA TYR A 53 12.82 -4.51 2.68
C TYR A 53 13.64 -5.78 2.43
N ASP A 54 14.96 -5.65 2.32
CA ASP A 54 15.87 -6.77 2.13
C ASP A 54 15.86 -7.73 3.34
N GLU A 55 15.81 -7.21 4.57
CA GLU A 55 15.62 -8.00 5.80
C GLU A 55 14.32 -8.83 5.71
N ALA A 56 13.19 -8.18 5.42
CA ALA A 56 11.89 -8.84 5.31
C ALA A 56 11.82 -9.86 4.17
N ALA A 57 12.50 -9.60 3.05
CA ALA A 57 12.57 -10.51 1.90
C ALA A 57 13.43 -11.75 2.20
N SER A 58 14.47 -11.60 3.03
CA SER A 58 15.38 -12.69 3.39
C SER A 58 14.82 -13.63 4.45
N ASP A 59 14.13 -13.09 5.47
CA ASP A 59 13.49 -13.86 6.54
C ASP A 59 12.21 -13.15 7.01
N LEU A 60 11.10 -13.50 6.37
CA LEU A 60 9.80 -12.89 6.65
C LEU A 60 9.31 -13.20 8.07
N ALA A 61 9.55 -14.41 8.56
CA ALA A 61 9.11 -14.83 9.90
C ALA A 61 9.93 -14.15 10.99
N GLY A 62 11.26 -14.10 10.85
CA GLY A 62 12.13 -13.39 11.79
C GLY A 62 11.90 -11.88 11.80
N PHE A 63 11.67 -11.27 10.63
CA PHE A 63 11.32 -9.86 10.52
C PHE A 63 10.05 -9.52 11.31
N TRP A 64 8.97 -10.28 11.13
CA TRP A 64 7.73 -10.06 11.85
C TRP A 64 7.78 -10.47 13.32
N ASP A 65 8.59 -11.46 13.70
CA ASP A 65 8.84 -11.82 15.11
C ASP A 65 9.39 -10.62 15.90
N LYS A 66 10.37 -9.94 15.33
CA LYS A 66 10.99 -8.74 15.92
C LYS A 66 9.97 -7.62 16.12
N ILE A 67 9.14 -7.36 15.12
CA ILE A 67 8.13 -6.28 15.18
C ILE A 67 7.00 -6.65 16.16
N ALA A 68 6.55 -7.91 16.17
CA ALA A 68 5.43 -8.33 16.99
C ALA A 68 5.73 -8.24 18.51
N LYS A 69 7.01 -8.26 18.89
CA LYS A 69 7.46 -8.06 20.28
C LYS A 69 7.21 -6.65 20.81
N ASP A 70 6.95 -5.66 19.96
CA ASP A 70 6.60 -4.29 20.37
C ASP A 70 5.16 -4.17 20.89
N PHE A 71 4.36 -5.24 20.79
CA PHE A 71 2.98 -5.29 21.27
C PHE A 71 2.89 -5.98 22.63
N THR A 72 1.84 -5.66 23.38
CA THR A 72 1.51 -6.32 24.65
C THR A 72 0.68 -7.57 24.37
N TRP A 73 1.29 -8.74 24.61
CA TRP A 73 0.66 -10.05 24.48
C TRP A 73 0.26 -10.58 25.85
N ALA A 74 -0.96 -11.10 25.96
CA ALA A 74 -1.38 -11.86 27.13
C ALA A 74 -0.72 -13.25 27.14
N LYS A 75 -0.56 -13.83 25.94
CA LYS A 75 0.19 -15.06 25.71
C LYS A 75 1.00 -14.90 24.41
N PRO A 76 2.34 -15.04 24.43
CA PRO A 76 3.16 -15.04 23.23
C PRO A 76 2.77 -16.19 22.27
N TRP A 77 3.01 -15.98 20.98
CA TRP A 77 2.77 -16.98 19.94
C TRP A 77 3.81 -18.11 20.00
N THR A 78 3.46 -19.27 19.45
CA THR A 78 4.35 -20.43 19.30
C THR A 78 5.04 -20.44 17.93
N SER A 79 4.36 -19.94 16.90
CA SER A 79 4.88 -19.80 15.53
C SER A 79 4.43 -18.48 14.93
N VAL A 80 5.34 -17.76 14.26
CA VAL A 80 5.04 -16.46 13.64
C VAL A 80 4.14 -16.64 12.43
N MET A 81 4.41 -17.66 11.62
CA MET A 81 3.69 -17.89 10.36
C MET A 81 3.64 -19.38 10.06
N GLU A 82 2.45 -19.86 9.71
CA GLU A 82 2.23 -21.24 9.25
C GLU A 82 1.35 -21.27 8.00
N GLY A 83 1.67 -22.19 7.08
CA GLY A 83 0.95 -22.38 5.83
C GLY A 83 1.49 -21.53 4.68
N GLN A 84 0.76 -21.55 3.56
CA GLN A 84 1.05 -20.77 2.36
C GLN A 84 -0.22 -20.05 1.90
N ALA A 85 -0.06 -19.01 1.08
CA ALA A 85 -1.19 -18.29 0.50
C ALA A 85 -2.12 -19.26 -0.27
N PRO A 86 -3.45 -19.18 -0.11
CA PRO A 86 -4.20 -18.18 0.66
C PRO A 86 -4.45 -18.54 2.14
N GLN A 87 -4.21 -19.78 2.57
CA GLN A 87 -4.41 -20.21 3.97
C GLN A 87 -3.15 -20.00 4.83
N THR A 88 -2.78 -18.75 5.06
CA THR A 88 -1.67 -18.39 5.97
C THR A 88 -2.21 -17.98 7.33
N ARG A 89 -1.64 -18.56 8.40
CA ARG A 89 -1.92 -18.17 9.80
C ARG A 89 -0.74 -17.40 10.34
N TRP A 90 -1.01 -16.33 11.08
CA TRP A 90 0.00 -15.48 11.70
C TRP A 90 -0.12 -15.52 13.23
N PHE A 91 1.01 -15.51 13.91
CA PHE A 91 1.13 -15.49 15.38
C PHE A 91 0.28 -16.57 16.05
N VAL A 92 0.50 -17.83 15.64
CA VAL A 92 -0.27 -19.01 16.06
C VAL A 92 -0.20 -19.18 17.58
N ASP A 93 -1.35 -19.53 18.18
CA ASP A 93 -1.58 -19.64 19.62
C ASP A 93 -1.36 -18.36 20.45
N GLY A 94 -0.99 -17.25 19.82
CA GLY A 94 -0.81 -15.96 20.45
C GLY A 94 -2.15 -15.35 20.88
N GLN A 95 -2.17 -14.72 22.04
CA GLN A 95 -3.35 -14.05 22.57
C GLN A 95 -2.99 -12.63 22.98
N LEU A 96 -3.77 -11.66 22.49
CA LEU A 96 -3.67 -10.26 22.88
C LEU A 96 -5.06 -9.65 22.99
N ASN A 97 -5.15 -8.53 23.67
CA ASN A 97 -6.32 -7.67 23.62
C ASN A 97 -5.94 -6.37 22.89
N ILE A 98 -6.73 -6.01 21.88
CA ILE A 98 -6.51 -4.79 21.10
C ILE A 98 -6.73 -3.53 21.94
N THR A 99 -7.67 -3.54 22.90
CA THR A 99 -7.91 -2.38 23.77
C THR A 99 -6.69 -2.10 24.62
N ILE A 100 -6.04 -3.15 25.16
CA ILE A 100 -4.81 -3.01 25.95
C ILE A 100 -3.70 -2.34 25.14
N ASN A 101 -3.55 -2.72 23.87
CA ASN A 101 -2.52 -2.16 22.99
C ASN A 101 -2.84 -0.75 22.47
N CYS A 102 -4.12 -0.38 22.38
CA CYS A 102 -4.52 0.91 21.83
C CYS A 102 -4.79 1.96 22.91
N LEU A 103 -5.24 1.54 24.09
CA LEU A 103 -5.71 2.41 25.18
C LEU A 103 -4.88 2.17 26.45
N ASP A 104 -5.00 1.00 27.06
CA ASP A 104 -4.53 0.78 28.44
C ASP A 104 -3.01 0.98 28.61
N ARG A 105 -2.19 0.61 27.61
CA ARG A 105 -0.72 0.81 27.68
C ARG A 105 -0.26 2.26 27.49
N HIS A 106 -1.15 3.14 27.03
CA HIS A 106 -0.86 4.55 26.74
C HIS A 106 -1.65 5.52 27.62
N ALA A 107 -2.40 4.99 28.59
CA ALA A 107 -3.24 5.75 29.52
C ALA A 107 -2.43 6.56 30.55
#